data_AF-A0A926SJI8-F1
#
_entry.id   AF-A0A926SJI8-F1
#
_cell.length_a   1.000
_cell.length_b   1.000
_cell.length_c   1.000
_cell.angle_alpha   90.00
_cell.angle_beta   90.00
_cell.angle_gamma   90.00
#
_symmetry.space_group_name_H-M   'P 1'
#
loop_
_entity.id
_entity.type
_entity.pdbx_description
1 polymer ?
#
loop_
_entity_poly.entity_id
_entity_poly.type
_entity_poly.pdbx_seq_one_letter_code
_entity_poly.pdbx_strand_id
1 'polypeptide(L)'
;MSQRNFPELSNTTDLSGADLSRANLRGAYLFNTDLSSADLSGANLRGADLSGADLSEANLSRANLSGADLNGANLNGAGLDGVIVESTFW
;
A
#
# COMPACT_ATOMS: atom_id res chain seq x y z
N MET A 1 -10.05 -23.65 33.65
CA MET A 1 -10.45 -23.12 32.32
C MET A 1 -9.40 -22.11 31.92
N SER A 2 -8.49 -22.50 31.02
CA SER A 2 -7.44 -21.60 30.53
C SER A 2 -8.08 -20.60 29.60
N GLN A 3 -7.99 -19.31 29.95
CA GLN A 3 -8.28 -18.22 29.01
C GLN A 3 -7.29 -18.38 27.86
N ARG A 4 -7.78 -18.83 26.71
CA ARG A 4 -7.01 -18.83 25.48
C ARG A 4 -6.78 -17.36 25.13
N ASN A 5 -5.52 -16.93 25.19
CA ASN A 5 -5.06 -15.72 24.50
C ASN A 5 -5.44 -15.90 23.03
N PHE A 6 -6.51 -15.25 22.59
CA PHE A 6 -6.73 -15.02 21.18
C PHE A 6 -5.79 -13.86 20.82
N PRO A 7 -4.75 -14.08 20.00
CA PRO A 7 -4.08 -12.93 19.39
C PRO A 7 -5.18 -12.14 18.68
N GLU A 8 -5.26 -10.83 18.95
CA GLU A 8 -6.15 -9.96 18.19
C GLU A 8 -5.87 -10.21 16.72
N LEU A 9 -6.84 -10.75 15.99
CA LEU A 9 -6.81 -10.76 14.55
C LEU A 9 -6.94 -9.30 14.14
N SER A 10 -5.81 -8.60 13.99
CA SER A 10 -5.80 -7.39 13.20
C SER A 10 -6.29 -7.80 11.82
N ASN A 11 -7.48 -7.34 11.43
CA ASN A 11 -8.07 -7.58 10.09
C ASN A 11 -7.28 -6.81 9.00
N THR A 12 -5.96 -6.77 9.11
CA THR A 12 -5.06 -6.18 8.12
C THR A 12 -4.81 -7.25 7.06
N THR A 13 -5.05 -6.89 5.80
CA THR A 13 -4.66 -7.76 4.68
C THR A 13 -3.14 -7.71 4.59
N ASP A 14 -2.48 -8.86 4.57
CA ASP A 14 -1.03 -8.98 4.44
C ASP A 14 -0.68 -9.25 2.97
N LEU A 15 -0.02 -8.27 2.35
CA LEU A 15 0.59 -8.32 1.02
C LEU A 15 2.08 -7.94 1.10
N SER A 16 2.69 -8.09 2.29
CA SER A 16 4.10 -7.76 2.50
C SER A 16 4.99 -8.60 1.56
N GLY A 17 5.96 -7.94 0.94
CA GLY A 17 6.88 -8.56 -0.02
C GLY A 17 6.25 -9.12 -1.30
N ALA A 18 4.96 -8.86 -1.56
CA ALA A 18 4.29 -9.36 -2.75
C ALA A 18 4.85 -8.71 -4.03
N ASP A 19 4.93 -9.50 -5.11
CA ASP A 19 5.14 -8.97 -6.46
C ASP A 19 3.79 -8.52 -7.05
N LEU A 20 3.57 -7.21 -7.05
CA LEU A 20 2.43 -6.53 -7.64
C LEU A 20 2.91 -5.61 -8.79
N SER A 21 4.08 -5.91 -9.36
CA SER A 21 4.69 -5.09 -10.39
C SER A 21 3.75 -5.02 -11.60
N ARG A 22 3.51 -3.79 -12.08
CA ARG A 22 2.58 -3.48 -13.18
C ARG A 22 1.13 -3.96 -12.97
N ALA A 23 0.74 -4.30 -11.74
CA ALA A 23 -0.63 -4.69 -11.44
C ALA A 23 -1.61 -3.54 -11.71
N ASN A 24 -2.83 -3.89 -12.14
CA ASN A 24 -3.91 -2.92 -12.23
C ASN A 24 -4.71 -2.91 -10.93
N LEU A 25 -4.40 -1.96 -10.06
CA LEU A 25 -5.01 -1.76 -8.73
C LEU A 25 -5.83 -0.46 -8.68
N ARG A 26 -6.32 0.00 -9.84
CA ARG A 26 -7.10 1.23 -9.95
C ARG A 26 -8.35 1.16 -9.07
N GLY A 27 -8.49 2.10 -8.15
CA GLY A 27 -9.64 2.15 -7.23
C GLY A 27 -9.68 1.00 -6.22
N ALA A 28 -8.57 0.29 -6.01
CA ALA A 28 -8.51 -0.79 -5.03
C ALA A 28 -8.69 -0.25 -3.59
N TYR A 29 -9.36 -1.04 -2.75
CA TYR A 29 -9.43 -0.81 -1.32
C TYR A 29 -8.25 -1.51 -0.64
N LEU A 30 -7.23 -0.73 -0.27
CA LEU A 30 -5.99 -1.18 0.38
C LEU A 30 -5.81 -0.49 1.75
N PHE A 31 -6.90 -0.01 2.36
CA PHE A 31 -6.95 0.58 3.69
C PHE A 31 -6.31 -0.34 4.74
N ASN A 32 -5.38 0.18 5.55
CA ASN A 32 -4.65 -0.57 6.58
C ASN A 32 -4.04 -1.91 6.09
N THR A 33 -3.67 -1.98 4.81
CA THR A 33 -3.02 -3.17 4.24
C THR A 33 -1.52 -3.09 4.48
N ASP A 34 -0.91 -4.21 4.86
CA ASP A 34 0.54 -4.34 4.90
C ASP A 34 1.06 -4.59 3.47
N LEU A 35 1.70 -3.59 2.89
CA LEU A 35 2.39 -3.62 1.60
C LEU A 35 3.90 -3.39 1.79
N SER A 36 4.40 -3.62 3.01
CA SER A 36 5.82 -3.42 3.31
C SER A 36 6.69 -4.29 2.42
N SER A 37 7.78 -3.72 1.90
CA SER A 37 8.70 -4.34 0.94
C SER A 37 8.08 -4.88 -0.36
N ALA A 38 6.81 -4.58 -0.66
CA ALA A 38 6.16 -5.06 -1.89
C ALA A 38 6.75 -4.41 -3.14
N ASP A 39 6.79 -5.14 -4.26
CA ASP A 39 7.11 -4.56 -5.57
C ASP A 39 5.83 -4.06 -6.23
N LEU A 40 5.63 -2.73 -6.20
CA LEU A 40 4.54 -2.02 -6.87
C LEU A 40 5.03 -1.26 -8.11
N SER A 41 6.20 -1.62 -8.64
CA SER A 41 6.81 -0.85 -9.72
C SER A 41 5.94 -0.86 -10.98
N GLY A 42 5.65 0.33 -11.49
CA GLY A 42 4.75 0.53 -12.63
C GLY A 42 3.29 0.17 -12.38
N ALA A 43 2.87 -0.12 -11.14
CA ALA A 43 1.49 -0.45 -10.83
C ALA A 43 0.56 0.76 -11.08
N ASN A 44 -0.67 0.47 -11.51
CA ASN A 44 -1.72 1.48 -11.63
C ASN A 44 -2.55 1.51 -10.35
N LEU A 45 -2.22 2.44 -9.45
CA LEU A 45 -2.90 2.68 -8.17
C LEU A 45 -3.83 3.90 -8.23
N ARG A 46 -4.21 4.34 -9.43
CA ARG A 46 -5.03 5.54 -9.61
C ARG A 46 -6.32 5.43 -8.81
N GLY A 47 -6.58 6.37 -7.92
CA GLY A 47 -7.80 6.40 -7.10
C GLY A 47 -7.89 5.31 -6.03
N ALA A 48 -6.81 4.56 -5.76
CA ALA A 48 -6.81 3.55 -4.71
C ALA A 48 -6.91 4.20 -3.31
N ASP A 49 -7.58 3.53 -2.40
CA ASP A 49 -7.57 3.89 -0.98
C ASP A 49 -6.40 3.16 -0.32
N LEU A 50 -5.31 3.87 -0.06
CA LEU A 50 -4.12 3.41 0.65
C LEU A 50 -4.04 4.04 2.05
N SER A 51 -5.16 4.58 2.56
CA SER A 51 -5.13 5.25 3.86
C SER A 51 -4.75 4.26 4.97
N GLY A 52 -3.80 4.66 5.81
CA GLY A 52 -3.19 3.81 6.86
C GLY A 52 -2.38 2.60 6.36
N ALA A 53 -2.16 2.43 5.05
CA ALA A 53 -1.36 1.32 4.53
C ALA A 53 0.12 1.41 4.96
N ASP A 54 0.74 0.27 5.24
CA ASP A 54 2.19 0.21 5.41
C ASP A 54 2.86 -0.02 4.05
N LEU A 55 3.49 1.01 3.49
CA LEU A 55 4.25 0.96 2.24
C LEU A 55 5.76 1.08 2.54
N SER A 56 6.20 0.81 3.76
CA SER A 56 7.61 0.90 4.13
C SER A 56 8.46 -0.02 3.24
N GLU A 57 9.58 0.51 2.75
CA GLU A 57 10.49 -0.19 1.84
C GLU A 57 9.86 -0.70 0.52
N ALA A 58 8.61 -0.35 0.21
CA ALA A 58 7.95 -0.76 -1.02
C ALA A 58 8.57 -0.09 -2.25
N ASN A 59 8.68 -0.82 -3.36
CA ASN A 59 9.11 -0.26 -4.63
C ASN A 59 7.91 0.32 -5.40
N LEU A 60 7.70 1.63 -5.33
CA LEU A 60 6.65 2.37 -6.05
C LEU A 60 7.16 3.01 -7.35
N SER A 61 8.35 2.63 -7.82
CA SER A 61 8.98 3.28 -8.97
C SER A 61 8.06 3.22 -10.20
N ARG A 62 7.82 4.37 -10.83
CA ARG A 62 6.91 4.53 -11.99
C ARG A 62 5.45 4.15 -11.74
N ALA A 63 5.03 3.93 -10.49
CA ALA A 63 3.62 3.67 -10.17
C ALA A 63 2.77 4.92 -10.43
N ASN A 64 1.49 4.72 -10.77
CA ASN A 64 0.53 5.82 -10.91
C ASN A 64 -0.34 5.92 -9.65
N LEU A 65 -0.06 6.92 -8.80
CA LEU A 65 -0.80 7.21 -7.58
C LEU A 65 -1.83 8.32 -7.77
N SER A 66 -2.13 8.74 -9.00
CA SER A 66 -3.04 9.87 -9.24
C SER A 66 -4.41 9.63 -8.59
N GLY A 67 -4.84 10.53 -7.71
CA GLY A 67 -6.10 10.43 -6.98
C GLY A 67 -6.11 9.38 -5.86
N ALA A 68 -5.00 8.70 -5.57
CA ALA A 68 -4.93 7.80 -4.43
C ALA A 68 -5.02 8.58 -3.10
N ASP A 69 -5.68 7.98 -2.12
CA ASP A 69 -5.69 8.47 -0.74
C ASP A 69 -4.54 7.81 0.02
N LEU A 70 -3.58 8.62 0.49
CA LEU A 70 -2.41 8.16 1.23
C LEU A 70 -2.43 8.66 2.68
N ASN A 71 -3.59 9.09 3.18
CA ASN A 71 -3.69 9.62 4.53
C ASN A 71 -3.24 8.60 5.57
N GLY A 72 -2.21 8.95 6.34
CA GLY A 72 -1.64 8.08 7.36
C GLY A 72 -0.84 6.88 6.82
N ALA A 73 -0.60 6.77 5.52
CA ALA A 73 0.24 5.71 4.97
C ALA A 73 1.71 5.86 5.40
N ASN A 74 2.36 4.74 5.72
CA ASN A 74 3.80 4.73 6.04
C ASN A 74 4.63 4.55 4.77
N LEU A 75 5.40 5.56 4.39
CA LEU A 75 6.25 5.52 3.18
C LEU A 75 7.76 5.52 3.48
N ASN A 76 8.15 5.19 4.71
CA ASN A 76 9.57 5.16 5.07
C ASN A 76 10.34 4.19 4.16
N GLY A 77 11.36 4.71 3.48
CA GLY A 77 12.21 3.91 2.58
C GLY A 77 11.55 3.48 1.28
N ALA A 78 10.32 3.92 0.98
CA ALA A 78 9.67 3.58 -0.28
C ALA A 78 10.40 4.19 -1.48
N GLY A 79 10.58 3.39 -2.54
CA GLY A 79 11.17 3.86 -3.80
C GLY A 79 10.16 4.64 -4.64
N LEU A 80 10.28 5.97 -4.70
CA LEU A 80 9.31 6.86 -5.37
C LEU A 80 9.77 7.40 -6.73
N ASP A 81 10.83 6.83 -7.30
CA ASP A 81 11.41 7.31 -8.55
C ASP A 81 10.41 7.26 -9.71
N GLY A 82 10.12 8.43 -10.29
CA GLY A 82 9.23 8.57 -11.43
C GLY A 82 7.76 8.26 -11.13
N VAL A 83 7.34 8.29 -9.86
CA VAL A 83 5.94 8.13 -9.49
C VAL A 83 5.07 9.23 -10.12
N ILE A 84 3.87 8.87 -10.59
CA ILE A 84 2.94 9.81 -11.22
C ILE A 84 1.90 10.25 -10.18
N VAL A 85 1.84 11.55 -9.92
CA VAL A 85 0.92 12.18 -8.95
C VAL A 85 0.25 13.41 -9.56
N GLU A 86 -0.93 13.26 -10.18
CA GLU A 86 -1.63 14.43 -10.75
C GLU A 86 -2.63 15.11 -9.80
N SER A 87 -2.94 14.50 -8.66
CA SER A 87 -3.66 15.08 -7.51
C SER A 87 -3.72 13.98 -6.46
N THR A 88 -2.87 14.01 -5.44
CA THR A 88 -2.92 13.08 -4.30
C THR A 88 -3.32 13.83 -3.04
N PHE A 89 -4.10 13.16 -2.19
CA PHE A 89 -4.46 13.66 -0.87
C PHE A 89 -3.61 12.91 0.17
N TRP A 90 -2.85 13.65 0.97
CA TRP A 90 -1.90 13.12 1.97
C TRP A 90 -2.37 13.55 3.36
#